data_AF-A0A016VB92-F1
#
_entry.id   AF-A0A016VB92-F1
#
_cell.length_a   1.000
_cell.length_b   1.000
_cell.length_c   1.000
_cell.angle_alpha   90.00
_cell.angle_beta   90.00
_cell.angle_gamma   90.00
#
_symmetry.space_group_name_H-M   'P 1'
#
loop_
_entity.id
_entity.type
_entity.pdbx_description
1 polymer ?
#
loop_
_entity_poly.entity_id
_entity_poly.type
_entity_poly.pdbx_seq_one_letter_code
_entity_poly.pdbx_strand_id
1 'polypeptide(L)'
;MHSSQNGRQIPTLDKTTTVSNQYVLQIATAMIFNEAEWDYQPVTLLLDSGAQKSFIKSGISEELKLRITGSTSFTTSGMGEI
;
A
#
# COMPACT_ATOMS: atom_id res chain seq x y z
N MET A 1 55.69 -22.73 -23.99
CA MET A 1 54.44 -22.02 -24.34
C MET A 1 53.51 -22.11 -23.13
N HIS A 2 53.20 -20.97 -22.52
CA HIS A 2 52.33 -20.87 -21.34
C HIS A 2 50.87 -20.92 -21.77
N SER A 3 50.15 -21.98 -21.45
CA SER A 3 48.70 -22.08 -21.64
C SER A 3 47.99 -21.58 -20.38
N SER A 4 47.56 -20.31 -20.43
CA SER A 4 46.73 -19.66 -19.41
C SER A 4 45.32 -20.26 -19.44
N GLN A 5 44.90 -20.93 -18.37
CA GLN A 5 43.51 -21.33 -18.18
C GLN A 5 42.73 -20.16 -17.58
N ASN A 6 42.11 -19.35 -18.43
CA ASN A 6 41.07 -18.40 -17.99
C ASN A 6 39.80 -19.20 -17.67
N GLY A 7 39.73 -19.72 -16.44
CA GLY A 7 38.48 -20.19 -15.86
C GLY A 7 37.48 -19.03 -15.80
N ARG A 8 36.40 -19.16 -16.55
CA ARG A 8 35.27 -18.22 -16.55
C ARG A 8 34.63 -18.28 -15.17
N GLN A 9 34.95 -17.33 -14.30
CA GLN A 9 34.33 -17.21 -12.98
C GLN A 9 32.85 -16.86 -13.18
N ILE A 10 31.99 -17.86 -13.05
CA ILE A 10 30.54 -17.65 -12.96
C ILE A 10 30.33 -16.89 -11.64
N PRO A 11 29.68 -15.72 -11.64
CA PRO A 11 29.26 -15.09 -10.40
C PRO A 11 28.23 -16.02 -9.76
N THR A 12 28.68 -16.84 -8.81
CA THR A 12 27.79 -17.51 -7.89
C THR A 12 27.10 -16.39 -7.13
N LEU A 13 25.82 -16.14 -7.47
CA LEU A 13 24.97 -15.24 -6.70
C LEU A 13 24.91 -15.83 -5.29
N ASP A 14 25.74 -15.28 -4.43
CA ASP A 14 25.79 -15.61 -3.02
C ASP A 14 24.45 -15.14 -2.46
N LYS A 15 23.48 -16.05 -2.40
CA LYS A 15 22.18 -15.85 -1.73
C LYS A 15 22.42 -15.82 -0.22
N THR A 16 23.26 -14.89 0.23
CA THR A 16 23.21 -14.42 1.59
C THR A 16 21.84 -13.77 1.71
N THR A 17 20.92 -14.53 2.29
CA THR A 17 19.59 -14.05 2.63
C THR A 17 19.83 -13.05 3.74
N THR A 18 20.11 -11.80 3.39
CA THR A 18 19.95 -10.68 4.32
C THR A 18 18.51 -10.81 4.80
N VAL A 19 18.35 -11.23 6.05
CA VAL A 19 17.09 -11.16 6.76
C VAL A 19 16.79 -9.67 6.84
N SER A 20 16.15 -9.15 5.79
CA SER A 20 15.60 -7.81 5.80
C SER A 20 14.56 -7.84 6.89
N ASN A 21 14.76 -7.08 7.97
CA ASN A 21 13.73 -6.90 8.97
C ASN A 21 12.51 -6.30 8.26
N GLN A 22 11.51 -7.14 7.98
CA GLN A 22 10.25 -6.71 7.40
C GLN A 22 9.33 -6.30 8.56
N TYR A 23 8.87 -5.05 8.51
CA TYR A 23 7.92 -4.52 9.47
C TYR A 23 6.55 -4.44 8.80
N VAL A 24 5.52 -4.97 9.46
CA VAL A 24 4.13 -4.85 8.98
C VAL A 24 3.53 -3.61 9.60
N LEU A 25 3.27 -2.60 8.77
CA LEU A 25 2.48 -1.44 9.17
C LEU A 25 1.03 -1.70 8.77
N GLN A 26 0.18 -2.02 9.73
CA GLN A 26 -1.23 -2.29 9.46
C GLN A 26 -2.07 -1.02 9.37
N ILE A 27 -1.70 0.03 10.13
CA ILE A 27 -2.45 1.27 10.25
C ILE A 27 -1.49 2.45 10.06
N ALA A 28 -1.92 3.46 9.33
CA ALA A 28 -1.20 4.72 9.20
C ALA A 28 -2.15 5.91 9.37
N THR A 29 -1.58 7.09 9.59
CA THR A 29 -2.31 8.35 9.50
C THR A 29 -1.85 9.06 8.24
N ALA A 30 -2.79 9.51 7.41
CA ALA A 30 -2.50 10.35 6.25
C ALA A 30 -3.27 11.66 6.33
N MET A 31 -2.67 12.71 5.74
CA MET A 31 -3.30 14.00 5.61
C MET A 31 -4.19 14.00 4.37
N ILE A 32 -5.50 14.13 4.55
CA ILE A 32 -6.48 14.23 3.45
C ILE A 32 -6.96 15.69 3.39
N PHE A 33 -7.07 16.23 2.18
CA PHE A 33 -7.61 17.56 1.98
C PHE A 33 -9.10 17.60 2.34
N ASN A 34 -9.46 18.48 3.25
CA ASN A 34 -10.84 18.76 3.64
C ASN A 34 -11.34 19.95 2.79
N GLU A 35 -12.34 19.72 1.93
CA GLU A 35 -12.92 20.78 1.09
C GLU A 35 -13.73 21.81 1.89
N ALA A 36 -14.24 21.43 3.07
CA ALA A 36 -15.00 22.32 3.95
C ALA A 36 -14.11 23.40 4.59
N GLU A 37 -12.98 22.97 5.14
CA GLU A 37 -12.07 23.81 5.90
C GLU A 37 -10.94 24.40 5.05
N TRP A 38 -10.82 23.92 3.80
CA TRP A 38 -9.75 24.29 2.87
C TRP A 38 -8.34 24.04 3.45
N ASP A 39 -8.22 22.97 4.23
CA ASP A 39 -7.01 22.55 4.94
C ASP A 39 -6.87 21.03 4.94
N TYR A 40 -5.70 20.52 5.29
CA TYR A 40 -5.44 19.09 5.43
C TYR A 40 -5.78 18.59 6.84
N GLN A 41 -6.53 17.49 6.91
CA GLN A 41 -6.88 16.85 8.18
C GLN A 41 -6.32 15.41 8.26
N PRO A 42 -5.86 14.98 9.45
CA PRO A 42 -5.34 13.64 9.65
C PRO A 42 -6.48 12.61 9.65
N VAL A 43 -6.34 11.57 8.85
CA VAL A 43 -7.26 10.42 8.80
C VAL A 43 -6.49 9.15 9.05
N THR A 44 -7.01 8.30 9.94
CA THR A 44 -6.45 6.97 10.21
C THR A 44 -6.95 5.98 9.17
N LEU A 45 -6.03 5.26 8.53
CA LEU A 45 -6.32 4.33 7.44
C LEU A 45 -5.67 2.96 7.67
N LEU A 46 -6.37 1.93 7.19
CA LEU A 46 -5.88 0.56 7.15
C LEU A 46 -5.06 0.36 5.87
N LEU A 47 -3.86 -0.20 6.00
CA LEU A 47 -3.03 -0.62 4.89
C LEU A 47 -3.34 -2.08 4.58
N ASP A 48 -4.16 -2.29 3.55
CA ASP A 48 -4.59 -3.62 3.12
C ASP A 48 -4.14 -3.89 1.68
N SER A 49 -3.05 -4.65 1.53
CA SER A 49 -2.55 -5.07 0.22
C SER A 49 -3.44 -6.11 -0.47
N GLY A 50 -4.38 -6.73 0.26
CA GLY A 50 -5.36 -7.67 -0.30
C GLY A 50 -6.58 -6.97 -0.89
N ALA A 51 -6.79 -5.68 -0.59
CA ALA A 51 -7.92 -4.93 -1.10
C ALA A 51 -7.75 -4.57 -2.58
N GLN A 52 -8.76 -4.88 -3.40
CA GLN A 52 -8.77 -4.51 -4.82
C GLN A 52 -9.02 -3.01 -5.05
N LYS A 53 -9.61 -2.33 -4.06
CA LYS A 53 -9.97 -0.91 -4.09
C LYS A 53 -9.80 -0.34 -2.69
N SER A 54 -9.48 0.95 -2.61
CA SER A 54 -9.52 1.70 -1.37
C SER A 54 -10.93 2.21 -1.10
N PHE A 55 -11.34 2.19 0.17
CA PHE A 55 -12.65 2.68 0.60
C PHE A 55 -12.48 3.71 1.69
N ILE A 56 -13.36 4.71 1.69
CA ILE A 56 -13.50 5.67 2.79
C ILE A 56 -14.89 5.48 3.41
N LYS A 57 -14.98 5.59 4.74
CA LYS A 57 -16.27 5.54 5.45
C LYS A 57 -17.10 6.76 5.07
N SER A 58 -18.41 6.59 4.90
CA SER A 58 -19.33 7.68 4.52
C SER A 58 -19.23 8.88 5.47
N GLY A 59 -19.24 8.64 6.79
CA GLY A 59 -19.13 9.73 7.78
C GLY A 59 -17.86 10.57 7.64
N ILE A 60 -16.72 9.94 7.30
CA ILE A 60 -15.46 10.68 7.05
C ILE A 60 -15.55 11.45 5.72
N SER A 61 -16.13 10.86 4.68
CA SER A 61 -16.35 11.56 3.41
C SER A 61 -17.25 12.79 3.56
N GLU A 62 -18.28 12.69 4.40
CA GLU A 62 -19.20 13.79 4.72
C GLU A 62 -18.51 14.90 5.51
N GLU A 63 -17.75 14.54 6.55
CA GLU A 63 -16.97 15.48 7.38
C GLU A 63 -15.94 16.26 6.55
N LEU A 64 -15.23 15.58 5.66
CA LEU A 64 -14.23 16.18 4.77
C LEU A 64 -14.83 16.87 3.54
N LYS A 65 -16.15 16.77 3.34
CA LYS A 65 -16.89 17.21 2.13
C LYS A 65 -16.24 16.77 0.82
N LEU A 66 -15.72 15.54 0.78
CA LEU A 66 -15.05 15.02 -0.42
C LEU A 66 -16.05 14.92 -1.58
N ARG A 67 -15.64 15.35 -2.76
CA ARG A 67 -16.43 15.15 -3.98
C ARG A 67 -16.50 13.68 -4.36
N ILE A 68 -17.71 13.18 -4.49
CA ILE A 68 -17.97 11.85 -5.03
C ILE A 68 -17.95 11.93 -6.56
N THR A 69 -16.81 11.59 -7.16
CA THR A 69 -16.66 11.50 -8.62
C THR A 69 -16.88 10.06 -9.08
N GLY A 70 -18.13 9.58 -9.09
CA GLY A 70 -18.47 8.25 -9.60
C GLY A 70 -19.64 7.58 -8.89
N SER A 71 -19.92 6.33 -9.29
CA SER A 71 -20.87 5.47 -8.57
C SER A 71 -20.38 5.22 -7.14
N THR A 72 -21.30 5.16 -6.18
CA THR A 72 -21.05 4.69 -4.80
C THR A 72 -21.53 3.25 -4.58
N SER A 73 -22.20 2.68 -5.59
CA SER A 73 -22.72 1.31 -5.55
C SER A 73 -21.67 0.35 -6.09
N PHE A 74 -21.08 -0.42 -5.19
CA PHE A 74 -20.14 -1.50 -5.50
C PHE A 74 -20.45 -2.69 -4.62
N THR A 75 -20.47 -3.89 -5.21
CA THR A 75 -20.47 -5.14 -4.44
C THR A 75 -19.02 -5.45 -4.08
N THR A 76 -18.74 -5.60 -2.79
CA THR A 76 -17.43 -6.01 -2.29
C THR A 76 -17.60 -7.34 -1.58
N SER A 77 -16.92 -8.40 -2.03
CA SER A 77 -16.86 -9.65 -1.26
C SER A 77 -15.78 -9.52 -0.18
N GLY A 78 -16.13 -9.86 1.07
CA GLY A 78 -15.25 -9.72 2.24
C GLY A 78 -15.82 -10.38 3.49
N MET A 79 -15.04 -10.45 4.57
CA MET A 79 -15.52 -10.99 5.86
C MET A 79 -16.63 -10.11 6.42
N GLY A 80 -17.88 -10.58 6.32
CA GLY A 80 -19.08 -9.86 6.75
C GLY A 80 -20.27 -9.95 5.79
N GLU A 81 -20.10 -10.53 4.59
CA GLU A 81 -21.26 -10.99 3.80
C GLU A 81 -21.95 -12.15 4.54
N ILE A 82 -23.24 -11.99 4.82
CA ILE A 82 -24.16 -13.06 5.21
C ILE A 82 -24.78 -13.63 3.94
#